data_AF-A0A225UHT6-F1
#
_entry.id   AF-A0A225UHT6-F1
#
_cell.length_a   1.000
_cell.length_b   1.000
_cell.length_c   1.000
_cell.angle_alpha   90.00
_cell.angle_beta   90.00
_cell.angle_gamma   90.00
#
_symmetry.space_group_name_H-M   'P 1'
#
loop_
_entity.id
_entity.type
_entity.pdbx_description
1 polymer ?
#
loop_
_entity_poly.entity_id
_entity_poly.type
_entity_poly.pdbx_seq_one_letter_code
_entity_poly.pdbx_strand_id
1 'polypeptide(L)'
;MLMCVFIGDGSVFGVRLNAADRIGELMDKVKEKNPNKVHCDVSDITLYLAKNDNDQWLKSSDPSLQQLKHGVITKEIEEILKKNKMDPSYRISGSGIPSESEVANGDIHVLVEVPKFEVAKQFDMEKLAGLALSKVLDGQSNYSLTLDAHGGTVRLEFTQRKA
;
A
#
# COMPACT_ATOMS: atom_id res chain seq x y z
N MET A 1 -20.87 -8.03 5.28
CA MET A 1 -19.88 -7.09 4.67
C MET A 1 -18.71 -6.87 5.63
N LEU A 2 -17.47 -6.94 5.16
CA LEU A 2 -16.26 -6.68 5.95
C LEU A 2 -15.81 -5.24 5.77
N MET A 3 -15.36 -4.62 6.86
CA MET A 3 -14.77 -3.29 6.85
C MET A 3 -13.26 -3.37 7.03
N CYS A 4 -12.55 -2.79 6.08
CA CYS A 4 -11.10 -2.75 6.03
C CYS A 4 -10.62 -1.30 6.21
N VAL A 5 -9.44 -1.13 6.80
CA VAL A 5 -8.78 0.19 6.91
C VAL A 5 -7.32 0.11 6.49
N PHE A 6 -6.83 1.09 5.74
CA PHE A 6 -5.42 1.18 5.37
C PHE A 6 -4.56 1.75 6.51
N ILE A 7 -3.43 1.08 6.76
CA ILE A 7 -2.37 1.60 7.62
C ILE A 7 -1.63 2.69 6.87
N GLY A 8 -1.65 3.91 7.41
CA GLY A 8 -0.94 5.06 6.85
C GLY A 8 -1.83 6.26 6.58
N ASP A 9 -3.01 6.05 6.01
CA ASP A 9 -3.98 7.14 5.76
C ASP A 9 -5.33 6.94 6.46
N GLY A 10 -5.51 5.81 7.17
CA GLY A 10 -6.73 5.50 7.91
C GLY A 10 -7.99 5.42 7.06
N SER A 11 -7.86 5.28 5.73
CA SER A 11 -9.01 5.20 4.83
C SER A 11 -9.73 3.88 4.96
N VAL A 12 -11.06 3.95 5.09
CA VAL A 12 -11.94 2.80 5.35
C VAL A 12 -12.71 2.43 4.08
N PHE A 13 -12.84 1.13 3.81
CA PHE A 13 -13.62 0.62 2.69
C PHE A 13 -14.29 -0.73 3.01
N GLY A 14 -15.35 -1.04 2.28
CA GLY A 14 -16.12 -2.28 2.45
C GLY A 14 -15.80 -3.34 1.39
N VAL A 15 -15.67 -4.58 1.82
CA VAL A 15 -15.48 -5.77 0.98
C VAL A 15 -16.58 -6.80 1.24
N ARG A 16 -17.09 -7.44 0.18
CA ARG A 16 -18.00 -8.59 0.28
C ARG A 16 -17.24 -9.85 -0.14
N LEU A 17 -17.32 -10.87 0.70
CA LEU A 17 -16.71 -12.19 0.54
C LEU A 17 -17.67 -13.24 1.11
N ASN A 18 -17.53 -14.47 0.64
CA ASN A 18 -18.20 -15.62 1.21
C ASN A 18 -17.29 -16.30 2.24
N ALA A 19 -17.89 -17.08 3.13
CA ALA A 19 -17.16 -17.82 4.16
C ALA A 19 -16.13 -18.84 3.59
N ALA A 20 -16.40 -19.35 2.38
CA ALA A 20 -15.55 -20.33 1.70
C ALA A 20 -14.32 -19.70 1.00
N ASP A 21 -14.37 -18.39 0.74
CA ASP A 21 -13.29 -17.65 0.10
C ASP A 21 -12.06 -17.65 1.01
N ARG A 22 -10.88 -17.45 0.42
CA ARG A 22 -9.61 -17.38 1.15
C ARG A 22 -9.20 -15.94 1.47
N ILE A 23 -8.29 -15.80 2.43
CA ILE A 23 -7.65 -14.51 2.73
C ILE A 23 -6.88 -13.97 1.52
N GLY A 24 -6.28 -14.83 0.69
CA GLY A 24 -5.70 -14.41 -0.60
C GLY A 24 -6.71 -13.70 -1.51
N GLU A 25 -7.96 -14.18 -1.57
CA GLU A 25 -9.03 -13.55 -2.36
C GLU A 25 -9.47 -12.20 -1.75
N LEU A 26 -9.38 -12.04 -0.43
CA LEU A 26 -9.54 -10.74 0.21
C LEU A 26 -8.45 -9.77 -0.26
N MET A 27 -7.18 -10.21 -0.32
CA MET A 27 -6.07 -9.38 -0.79
C MET A 27 -6.26 -8.95 -2.25
N ASP A 28 -6.74 -9.83 -3.11
CA ASP A 28 -7.11 -9.49 -4.50
C ASP A 28 -8.17 -8.38 -4.53
N LYS A 29 -9.25 -8.52 -3.73
CA LYS A 29 -10.32 -7.52 -3.63
C LYS A 29 -9.84 -6.18 -3.07
N VAL A 30 -8.87 -6.19 -2.15
CA VAL A 30 -8.24 -4.95 -1.66
C VAL A 30 -7.61 -4.18 -2.82
N LYS A 31 -6.82 -4.86 -3.66
CA LYS A 31 -6.18 -4.24 -4.82
C LYS A 31 -7.18 -3.80 -5.88
N GLU A 32 -8.14 -4.65 -6.23
CA GLU A 32 -9.21 -4.38 -7.21
C GLU A 32 -10.01 -3.13 -6.86
N LYS A 33 -10.37 -2.96 -5.58
CA LYS A 33 -11.18 -1.82 -5.12
C LYS A 33 -10.38 -0.53 -4.95
N ASN A 34 -9.04 -0.61 -4.86
CA ASN A 34 -8.18 0.52 -4.54
C ASN A 34 -7.00 0.66 -5.53
N PRO A 35 -7.25 0.68 -6.86
CA PRO A 35 -6.18 0.65 -7.87
C PRO A 35 -5.27 1.89 -7.84
N ASN A 36 -5.78 3.03 -7.33
CA ASN A 36 -5.03 4.28 -7.18
C ASN A 36 -4.20 4.33 -5.89
N LYS A 37 -4.33 3.35 -4.99
CA LYS A 37 -3.60 3.29 -3.72
C LYS A 37 -2.67 2.08 -3.64
N VAL A 38 -3.08 0.97 -4.25
CA VAL A 38 -2.37 -0.32 -4.18
C VAL A 38 -1.71 -0.59 -5.52
N HIS A 39 -0.43 -0.19 -5.61
CA HIS A 39 0.40 -0.38 -6.80
C HIS A 39 1.36 -1.58 -6.72
N CYS A 40 1.51 -2.18 -5.53
CA CYS A 40 2.29 -3.40 -5.29
C CYS A 40 1.66 -4.63 -5.92
N ASP A 41 2.44 -5.71 -6.01
CA ASP A 41 1.89 -7.05 -6.21
C ASP A 41 1.08 -7.48 -4.99
N VAL A 42 0.08 -8.34 -5.23
CA VAL A 42 -0.82 -8.82 -4.17
C VAL A 42 -0.04 -9.52 -3.07
N SER A 43 1.05 -10.21 -3.42
CA SER A 43 1.95 -10.89 -2.48
C SER A 43 2.61 -9.96 -1.46
N ASP A 44 2.69 -8.66 -1.75
CA ASP A 44 3.32 -7.69 -0.84
C ASP A 44 2.31 -7.04 0.10
N ILE A 45 1.00 -7.28 -0.09
CA ILE A 45 -0.05 -6.82 0.82
C ILE A 45 0.00 -7.69 2.07
N THR A 46 -0.06 -7.07 3.26
CA THR A 46 -0.23 -7.80 4.52
C THR A 46 -1.53 -7.39 5.19
N LEU A 47 -2.30 -8.38 5.65
CA LEU A 47 -3.57 -8.17 6.34
C LEU A 47 -3.43 -8.58 7.80
N TYR A 48 -4.12 -7.83 8.68
CA TYR A 48 -4.18 -8.12 10.11
C TYR A 48 -5.61 -8.11 10.62
N LEU A 49 -5.93 -9.02 11.53
CA LEU A 49 -7.22 -9.01 12.22
C LEU A 49 -7.29 -7.80 13.16
N ALA A 50 -8.26 -6.93 12.98
CA ALA A 50 -8.37 -5.66 13.71
C ALA A 50 -8.99 -5.83 15.12
N LYS A 51 -8.56 -6.85 15.85
CA LYS A 51 -8.92 -7.07 17.25
C LYS A 51 -7.82 -6.59 18.18
N ASN A 52 -8.17 -5.86 19.23
CA ASN A 52 -7.22 -5.48 20.28
C ASN A 52 -6.90 -6.68 21.21
N ASP A 53 -6.03 -6.45 22.21
CA ASP A 53 -5.60 -7.48 23.17
C ASP A 53 -6.75 -8.07 24.00
N ASN A 54 -7.92 -7.42 24.05
CA ASN A 54 -9.12 -7.92 24.72
C ASN A 54 -10.05 -8.72 23.79
N ASP A 55 -9.57 -9.10 22.59
CA ASP A 55 -10.34 -9.78 21.54
C ASP A 55 -11.53 -8.96 21.01
N GLN A 56 -11.49 -7.63 21.16
CA GLN A 56 -12.54 -6.72 20.68
C GLN A 56 -12.17 -6.05 19.36
N TRP A 57 -13.13 -5.94 18.45
CA TRP A 57 -12.95 -5.19 17.20
C TRP A 57 -12.68 -3.72 17.46
N LEU A 58 -11.70 -3.16 16.73
CA LEU A 58 -11.55 -1.72 16.64
C LEU A 58 -12.82 -1.11 16.06
N LYS A 59 -13.29 -0.03 16.69
CA LYS A 59 -14.45 0.72 16.21
C LYS A 59 -14.00 1.84 15.30
N SER A 60 -14.80 2.23 14.31
CA SER A 60 -14.52 3.40 13.47
C SER A 60 -14.40 4.70 14.26
N SER A 61 -14.99 4.76 15.46
CA SER A 61 -14.88 5.87 16.42
C SER A 61 -13.67 5.77 17.36
N ASP A 62 -12.87 4.71 17.25
CA ASP A 62 -11.72 4.48 18.11
C ASP A 62 -10.67 5.60 17.93
N PRO A 63 -10.16 6.20 19.03
CA PRO A 63 -9.12 7.21 18.97
C PRO A 63 -7.86 6.77 18.22
N SER A 64 -7.48 5.48 18.30
CA SER A 64 -6.36 4.92 17.56
C SER A 64 -6.57 4.99 16.05
N LEU A 65 -7.80 4.75 15.57
CA LEU A 65 -8.11 4.87 14.14
C LEU A 65 -8.21 6.32 13.67
N GLN A 66 -8.66 7.26 14.52
CA GLN A 66 -8.61 8.68 14.16
C GLN A 66 -7.17 9.16 14.01
N GLN A 67 -6.28 8.72 14.89
CA GLN A 67 -4.84 9.02 14.78
C GLN A 67 -4.20 8.40 13.53
N LEU A 68 -4.65 7.21 13.12
CA LEU A 68 -4.17 6.58 11.89
C LEU A 68 -4.47 7.41 10.63
N LYS A 69 -5.57 8.16 10.60
CA LYS A 69 -5.88 9.11 9.50
C LYS A 69 -4.89 10.26 9.39
N HIS A 70 -4.20 10.57 10.48
CA HIS A 70 -3.14 11.57 10.54
C HIS A 70 -1.75 10.95 10.36
N GLY A 71 -1.67 9.68 9.95
CA GLY A 71 -0.41 8.96 9.75
C GLY A 71 0.28 8.52 11.04
N VAL A 72 -0.41 8.59 12.18
CA VAL A 72 0.14 8.19 13.48
C VAL A 72 -0.26 6.74 13.77
N ILE A 73 0.73 5.86 13.91
CA ILE A 73 0.53 4.49 14.37
C ILE A 73 0.60 4.51 15.90
N THR A 74 -0.53 4.19 16.56
CA THR A 74 -0.59 4.13 18.03
C THR A 74 -0.04 2.80 18.54
N LYS A 75 0.33 2.75 19.83
CA LYS A 75 0.77 1.52 20.49
C LYS A 75 -0.24 0.37 20.35
N GLU A 76 -1.54 0.65 20.40
CA GLU A 76 -2.58 -0.35 20.19
C GLU A 76 -2.50 -0.96 18.79
N ILE A 77 -2.37 -0.13 17.75
CA ILE A 77 -2.18 -0.61 16.38
C ILE A 77 -0.88 -1.41 16.28
N GLU A 78 0.23 -0.92 16.83
CA GLU A 78 1.51 -1.65 16.81
C GLU A 78 1.40 -3.06 17.41
N GLU A 79 0.68 -3.23 18.51
CA GLU A 79 0.47 -4.54 19.13
C GLU A 79 -0.38 -5.47 18.25
N ILE A 80 -1.39 -4.94 17.55
CA ILE A 80 -2.17 -5.71 16.58
C ILE A 80 -1.28 -6.21 15.44
N LEU A 81 -0.40 -5.35 14.89
CA LEU A 81 0.48 -5.73 13.79
C LEU A 81 1.48 -6.83 14.18
N LYS A 82 1.87 -6.92 15.45
CA LYS A 82 2.78 -7.97 15.94
C LYS A 82 2.12 -9.33 16.06
N LYS A 83 0.82 -9.39 16.38
CA LYS A 83 0.15 -10.63 16.82
C LYS A 83 -0.87 -11.17 15.82
N ASN A 84 -1.52 -10.29 15.06
CA ASN A 84 -2.76 -10.62 14.36
C ASN A 84 -2.60 -10.76 12.85
N LYS A 85 -1.39 -11.04 12.37
CA LYS A 85 -1.12 -11.25 10.94
C LYS A 85 -1.94 -12.43 10.42
N MET A 86 -2.62 -12.22 9.30
CA MET A 86 -3.47 -13.23 8.68
C MET A 86 -2.68 -14.09 7.70
N ASP A 87 -3.02 -15.38 7.62
CA ASP A 87 -2.45 -16.32 6.64
C ASP A 87 -3.28 -16.30 5.34
N PRO A 88 -2.69 -15.97 4.18
CA PRO A 88 -3.39 -15.94 2.89
C PRO A 88 -4.07 -17.26 2.49
N SER A 89 -3.57 -18.39 2.99
CA SER A 89 -4.10 -19.73 2.69
C SER A 89 -5.37 -20.07 3.46
N TYR A 90 -5.67 -19.35 4.54
CA TYR A 90 -6.82 -19.65 5.39
C TYR A 90 -8.12 -19.21 4.71
N ARG A 91 -9.18 -19.97 4.98
CA ARG A 91 -10.55 -19.57 4.64
C ARG A 91 -11.02 -18.46 5.57
N ILE A 92 -11.90 -17.60 5.07
CA ILE A 92 -12.57 -16.56 5.88
C ILE A 92 -13.24 -17.17 7.11
N SER A 93 -13.92 -18.32 6.95
CA SER A 93 -14.58 -19.01 8.08
C SER A 93 -13.63 -19.50 9.18
N GLY A 94 -12.33 -19.65 8.89
CA GLY A 94 -11.31 -20.14 9.81
C GLY A 94 -10.32 -19.07 10.26
N SER A 95 -10.50 -17.81 9.83
CA SER A 95 -9.52 -16.73 10.03
C SER A 95 -9.86 -15.81 11.21
N GLY A 96 -10.89 -16.13 12.00
CA GLY A 96 -11.38 -15.28 13.09
C GLY A 96 -12.18 -14.05 12.64
N ILE A 97 -12.47 -13.93 11.34
CA ILE A 97 -13.37 -12.93 10.78
C ILE A 97 -14.83 -13.32 11.13
N PRO A 98 -15.68 -12.38 11.57
CA PRO A 98 -17.04 -12.70 11.95
C PRO A 98 -17.87 -13.04 10.71
N SER A 99 -18.84 -13.93 10.88
CA SER A 99 -19.84 -14.18 9.86
C SER A 99 -20.73 -12.95 9.66
N GLU A 100 -21.42 -12.86 8.53
CA GLU A 100 -22.25 -11.68 8.20
C GLU A 100 -23.33 -11.38 9.24
N SER A 101 -23.81 -12.40 9.97
CA SER A 101 -24.76 -12.25 11.09
C SER A 101 -24.16 -11.67 12.38
N GLU A 102 -22.84 -11.62 12.50
CA GLU A 102 -22.12 -11.21 13.71
C GLU A 102 -21.50 -9.80 13.60
N VAL A 103 -21.70 -9.12 12.46
CA VAL A 103 -21.10 -7.81 12.20
C VAL A 103 -21.91 -6.70 12.88
N ALA A 104 -21.29 -5.99 13.83
CA ALA A 104 -21.87 -4.76 14.38
C ALA A 104 -21.50 -3.54 13.52
N ASN A 105 -22.41 -2.56 13.45
CA ASN A 105 -22.14 -1.31 12.77
C ASN A 105 -20.93 -0.59 13.40
N GLY A 106 -20.01 -0.16 12.54
CA GLY A 106 -18.80 0.56 12.96
C GLY A 106 -17.61 -0.34 13.31
N ASP A 107 -17.73 -1.68 13.25
CA ASP A 107 -16.59 -2.58 13.44
C ASP A 107 -15.64 -2.51 12.26
N ILE A 108 -14.35 -2.34 12.56
CA ILE A 108 -13.26 -2.57 11.62
C ILE A 108 -12.74 -3.97 11.85
N HIS A 109 -12.66 -4.73 10.76
CA HIS A 109 -12.37 -6.16 10.79
C HIS A 109 -10.93 -6.44 10.40
N VAL A 110 -10.38 -5.64 9.48
CA VAL A 110 -9.08 -5.88 8.86
C VAL A 110 -8.28 -4.58 8.76
N LEU A 111 -7.02 -4.62 9.22
CA LEU A 111 -6.02 -3.61 8.89
C LEU A 111 -5.26 -4.05 7.65
N VAL A 112 -5.07 -3.12 6.70
CA VAL A 112 -4.41 -3.36 5.42
C VAL A 112 -3.09 -2.61 5.41
N GLU A 113 -1.99 -3.35 5.39
CA GLU A 113 -0.66 -2.83 5.16
C GLU A 113 -0.28 -3.02 3.71
N VAL A 114 0.13 -1.92 3.08
CA VAL A 114 0.78 -1.94 1.77
C VAL A 114 2.20 -1.41 1.93
N PRO A 115 3.18 -1.96 1.18
CA PRO A 115 4.52 -1.41 1.18
C PRO A 115 4.46 0.06 0.81
N LYS A 116 5.11 0.90 1.60
CA LYS A 116 5.41 2.26 1.16
C LYS A 116 6.46 2.13 0.07
N PHE A 117 6.02 2.15 -1.18
CA PHE A 117 6.94 2.56 -2.23
C PHE A 117 7.23 4.02 -1.93
N GLU A 118 8.44 4.28 -1.45
CA GLU A 118 9.04 5.57 -1.71
C GLU A 118 9.13 5.67 -3.24
N VAL A 119 8.04 6.12 -3.86
CA VAL A 119 8.15 6.82 -5.13
C VAL A 119 9.12 7.93 -4.78
N ALA A 120 10.38 7.77 -5.17
CA ALA A 120 11.39 8.79 -5.01
C ALA A 120 10.71 10.09 -5.42
N LYS A 121 10.50 10.98 -4.44
CA LYS A 121 9.57 12.12 -4.48
C LYS A 121 9.49 12.60 -5.91
N GLN A 122 8.29 12.58 -6.52
CA GLN A 122 7.99 13.08 -7.87
C GLN A 122 9.20 13.83 -8.39
N PHE A 123 10.12 13.10 -9.04
CA PHE A 123 11.40 13.71 -9.34
C PHE A 123 11.05 14.91 -10.20
N ASP A 124 11.45 16.08 -9.73
CA ASP A 124 11.38 17.26 -10.56
C ASP A 124 12.16 16.90 -11.83
N MET A 125 11.43 16.68 -12.92
CA MET A 125 12.02 16.26 -14.19
C MET A 125 13.03 17.31 -14.65
N GLU A 126 12.86 18.58 -14.24
CA GLU A 126 13.83 19.65 -14.46
C GLU A 126 15.10 19.41 -13.63
N LYS A 127 14.99 18.92 -12.40
CA LYS A 127 16.14 18.59 -11.55
C LYS A 127 16.88 17.34 -12.02
N LEU A 128 16.17 16.30 -12.49
CA LEU A 128 16.80 15.13 -13.12
C LEU A 128 17.48 15.51 -14.44
N ALA A 129 16.81 16.31 -15.28
CA ALA A 129 17.40 16.84 -16.50
C ALA A 129 18.63 17.68 -16.19
N GLY A 130 18.58 18.54 -15.15
CA GLY A 130 19.71 19.35 -14.70
C GLY A 130 20.89 18.52 -14.20
N LEU A 131 20.63 17.46 -13.42
CA LEU A 131 21.66 16.52 -12.97
C LEU A 131 22.28 15.70 -14.12
N ALA A 132 21.47 15.31 -15.10
CA ALA A 132 21.94 14.64 -16.30
C ALA A 132 22.82 15.57 -17.16
N LEU A 133 22.38 16.82 -17.36
CA LEU A 133 23.10 17.85 -18.09
C LEU A 133 24.42 18.21 -17.40
N SER A 134 24.44 18.43 -16.09
CA SER A 134 25.68 18.79 -15.37
C SER A 134 26.75 17.69 -15.49
N LYS A 135 26.37 16.42 -15.34
CA LYS A 135 27.31 15.30 -15.47
C LYS A 135 27.88 15.14 -16.90
N VAL A 136 27.14 15.54 -17.92
CA VAL A 136 27.56 15.47 -19.32
C VAL A 136 28.39 16.70 -19.72
N LEU A 137 28.09 17.88 -19.16
CA LEU A 137 28.75 19.14 -19.47
C LEU A 137 30.03 19.37 -18.65
N ASP A 138 30.13 18.84 -17.43
CA ASP A 138 31.31 18.98 -16.57
C ASP A 138 32.55 18.19 -17.06
N GLY A 139 32.46 17.55 -18.24
CA GLY A 139 33.59 16.89 -18.89
C GLY A 139 34.15 15.66 -18.17
N GLN A 140 33.55 15.24 -17.04
CA GLN A 140 33.99 14.11 -16.22
C GLN A 140 33.34 12.77 -16.60
N SER A 141 32.43 12.74 -17.58
CA SER A 141 31.76 11.50 -18.00
C SER A 141 32.17 11.08 -19.41
N ASN A 142 32.53 9.81 -19.57
CA ASN A 142 32.76 9.18 -20.88
C ASN A 142 31.43 8.91 -21.60
N TYR A 143 30.43 9.77 -21.44
CA TYR A 143 29.09 9.57 -21.96
C TYR A 143 28.65 10.83 -22.73
N SER A 144 27.90 10.63 -23.82
CA SER A 144 27.15 11.68 -24.50
C SER A 144 25.66 11.48 -24.25
N LEU A 145 24.95 12.58 -24.06
CA LEU A 145 23.49 12.59 -24.01
C LEU A 145 22.95 13.07 -25.37
N THR A 146 22.03 12.32 -25.93
CA THR A 146 21.30 12.70 -27.14
C THR A 146 19.81 12.84 -26.80
N LEU A 147 19.21 13.91 -27.31
CA LEU A 147 17.77 14.19 -27.19
C LEU A 147 17.14 14.02 -28.57
N ASP A 148 16.17 13.12 -28.69
CA ASP A 148 15.36 12.96 -29.89
C ASP A 148 13.88 13.20 -29.54
N ALA A 149 13.18 14.00 -30.33
CA ALA A 149 11.78 14.31 -30.15
C ALA A 149 10.98 13.75 -31.34
N HIS A 150 10.14 12.75 -31.09
CA HIS A 150 9.30 12.14 -32.12
C HIS A 150 7.87 11.93 -31.61
N GLY A 151 6.89 12.50 -32.31
CA GLY A 151 5.46 12.26 -32.04
C GLY A 151 5.01 12.61 -30.61
N GLY A 152 5.53 13.70 -30.02
CA GLY A 152 5.18 14.11 -28.66
C GLY A 152 5.92 13.35 -27.55
N THR A 153 6.85 12.46 -27.90
CA THR A 153 7.73 11.77 -26.95
C THR A 153 9.15 12.33 -27.06
N VAL A 154 9.77 12.64 -25.92
CA VAL A 154 11.19 12.99 -25.85
C VAL A 154 11.96 11.79 -25.36
N ARG A 155 12.91 11.31 -26.16
CA ARG A 155 13.81 10.20 -25.84
C ARG A 155 15.17 10.76 -25.43
N LEU A 156 15.63 10.34 -24.25
CA LEU A 156 16.95 10.66 -23.70
C LEU A 156 17.83 9.40 -23.85
N GLU A 157 18.88 9.49 -24.65
CA GLU A 157 19.82 8.38 -24.84
C GLU A 157 21.20 8.71 -24.29
N PHE A 158 21.70 7.88 -23.37
CA PHE A 158 23.06 7.95 -22.85
C PHE A 158 23.95 6.97 -23.61
N THR A 159 24.91 7.48 -24.37
CA THR A 159 25.86 6.66 -25.13
C THR A 159 27.24 6.80 -24.53
N GLN A 160 27.91 5.70 -24.23
CA GLN A 160 29.31 5.74 -23.82
C GLN A 160 30.18 6.15 -25.03
N ARG A 161 30.97 7.21 -24.88
CA ARG A 161 31.99 7.60 -25.86
C ARG A 161 33.05 6.51 -25.86
N LYS A 162 33.28 5.89 -27.02
CA LYS A 162 34.47 5.04 -27.21
C LYS A 162 35.70 5.94 -27.14
N ALA A 163 36.69 5.51 -26.35
CA ALA A 163 38.00 6.14 -26.24
C ALA A 163 38.71 6.17 -27.59
#